data_AF-A0A2M7UZV0-F1
#
_entry.id   AF-A0A2M7UZV0-F1
#
_cell.length_a   1.000
_cell.length_b   1.000
_cell.length_c   1.000
_cell.angle_alpha   90.00
_cell.angle_beta   90.00
_cell.angle_gamma   90.00
#
_symmetry.space_group_name_H-M   'P 1'
#
loop_
_entity.id
_entity.type
_entity.pdbx_description
1 polymer ?
#
loop_
_entity_poly.entity_id
_entity_poly.type
_entity_poly.pdbx_seq_one_letter_code
_entity_poly.pdbx_strand_id
1 'polypeptide(L)'
;MTKKTRTILFLIFLFLFLLIAPSAIFYSQGYRLDFENKKLTQTGGFFLNAEPKQVEIYIDGKLAKKTDFFFGSALVENLLPKRYKIEVKKEGYLSWEKKLEIREKEVTEVKNLVLFPKNLNFNILTKKAENFWFLPDEKKIILMERDEEGFALKLYDLEKNIKSHLVGEVDVYSGGADLMNLEFSENSKEIYLGIAMKEQEKTFILKLDKLPPQLVEKEIIPPPENILASQKQNQDVYYLDNSGYVFKNEVKLTEKLFPVQPETKYALEIFQDFVFLDEGQTLYLFSSDSKSFEKFFDRINDLKISPDNKKLVFFSNSEIWILFLKDEGIKKAGEKLFLVRLSEKIGNVFWLNSNYLIFNSGDNLKIVEIDDRDRIQTWDIVPTPNFGGKTSPEFYFNGSNRKLYILSEENLFASEKLF
;
A
#
# COMPACT_ATOMS: atom_id res chain seq x y z
N MET A 1 62.06 48.25 -6.98
CA MET A 1 62.26 46.78 -6.94
C MET A 1 63.38 46.41 -7.91
N THR A 2 64.34 45.56 -7.54
CA THR A 2 65.39 45.12 -8.48
C THR A 2 64.85 44.07 -9.46
N LYS A 3 65.45 43.94 -10.66
CA LYS A 3 65.07 42.92 -11.66
C LYS A 3 65.05 41.51 -11.04
N LYS A 4 66.02 41.20 -10.17
CA LYS A 4 66.11 39.92 -9.45
C LYS A 4 64.92 39.70 -8.51
N THR A 5 64.52 40.69 -7.71
CA THR A 5 63.37 40.59 -6.80
C THR A 5 62.07 40.33 -7.55
N ARG A 6 61.85 41.00 -8.70
CA ARG A 6 60.65 40.82 -9.52
C ARG A 6 60.58 39.42 -10.15
N THR A 7 61.71 38.89 -10.62
CA THR A 7 61.77 37.53 -11.18
C THR A 7 61.52 36.45 -10.10
N ILE A 8 62.09 36.62 -8.90
CA ILE A 8 61.86 35.67 -7.79
C ILE A 8 60.37 35.66 -7.39
N LEU A 9 59.76 36.84 -7.21
CA LEU A 9 58.33 36.93 -6.90
C LEU A 9 57.45 36.30 -7.98
N PHE A 10 57.75 36.56 -9.26
CA PHE A 10 57.03 35.93 -10.37
C PHE A 10 57.12 34.40 -10.33
N LEU A 11 58.32 33.83 -10.10
CA LEU A 11 58.50 32.38 -10.01
C LEU A 11 57.74 31.78 -8.81
N ILE A 12 57.71 32.48 -7.67
CA ILE A 12 56.93 32.06 -6.49
C ILE A 12 55.44 32.04 -6.81
N PHE A 13 54.89 33.11 -7.40
CA PHE A 13 53.47 33.17 -7.76
C PHE A 13 53.11 32.18 -8.85
N LEU A 14 53.99 31.95 -9.82
CA LEU A 14 53.79 30.93 -10.86
C LEU A 14 53.74 29.53 -10.23
N PHE A 15 54.66 29.23 -9.32
CA PHE A 15 54.66 27.96 -8.61
C PHE A 15 53.41 27.78 -7.74
N LEU A 16 53.04 28.81 -6.96
CA LEU A 16 51.81 28.81 -6.17
C LEU A 16 50.57 28.62 -7.04
N PHE A 17 50.49 29.30 -8.19
CA PHE A 17 49.39 29.14 -9.14
C PHE A 17 49.32 27.71 -9.69
N LEU A 18 50.45 27.12 -10.10
CA LEU A 18 50.53 25.75 -10.58
C LEU A 18 50.17 24.70 -9.52
N LEU A 19 50.24 25.03 -8.23
CA LEU A 19 49.75 24.18 -7.14
C LEU A 19 48.28 24.43 -6.82
N ILE A 20 47.88 25.69 -6.66
CA ILE A 20 46.56 26.07 -6.16
C ILE A 20 45.50 25.84 -7.24
N ALA A 21 45.76 26.19 -8.50
CA ALA A 21 44.76 26.11 -9.56
C ALA A 21 44.33 24.66 -9.84
N PRO A 22 45.23 23.67 -10.03
CA PRO A 22 44.81 22.27 -10.15
C PRO A 22 44.12 21.76 -8.89
N SER A 23 44.62 22.11 -7.69
CA SER A 23 43.97 21.71 -6.43
C SER A 23 42.54 22.22 -6.33
N ALA A 24 42.30 23.47 -6.72
CA ALA A 24 40.97 24.07 -6.74
C ALA A 24 40.06 23.40 -7.78
N ILE A 25 40.59 23.08 -8.97
CA ILE A 25 39.85 22.36 -10.03
C ILE A 25 39.45 20.95 -9.56
N PHE A 26 40.39 20.20 -8.99
CA PHE A 26 40.09 18.88 -8.43
C PHE A 26 39.06 18.98 -7.30
N TYR A 27 39.19 19.97 -6.42
CA TYR A 27 38.23 20.21 -5.35
C TYR A 27 36.83 20.52 -5.89
N SER A 28 36.71 21.37 -6.92
CA SER A 28 35.42 21.71 -7.54
C SER A 28 34.82 20.56 -8.35
N GLN A 29 35.64 19.65 -8.87
CA GLN A 29 35.20 18.41 -9.51
C GLN A 29 34.81 17.30 -8.50
N GLY A 30 34.79 17.62 -7.20
CA GLY A 30 34.39 16.71 -6.14
C GLY A 30 35.46 15.71 -5.71
N TYR A 31 36.72 15.87 -6.12
CA TYR A 31 37.80 15.00 -5.66
C TYR A 31 38.11 15.25 -4.18
N ARG A 32 38.20 14.17 -3.41
CA ARG A 32 38.57 14.16 -1.99
C ARG A 32 39.55 13.02 -1.73
N LEU A 33 40.43 13.23 -0.76
CA LEU A 33 41.30 12.19 -0.24
C LEU A 33 40.56 11.45 0.86
N ASP A 34 40.28 10.18 0.64
CA ASP A 34 39.87 9.26 1.68
C ASP A 34 41.12 8.85 2.47
N PHE A 35 41.29 9.42 3.65
CA PHE A 35 42.43 9.15 4.52
C PHE A 35 42.41 7.75 5.13
N GLU A 36 41.24 7.12 5.27
CA GLU A 36 41.11 5.77 5.83
C GLU A 36 41.64 4.75 4.82
N ASN A 37 41.21 4.87 3.56
CA ASN A 37 41.63 3.97 2.49
C ASN A 37 42.83 4.46 1.67
N LYS A 38 43.39 5.62 2.02
CA LYS A 38 44.49 6.32 1.31
C LYS A 38 44.25 6.42 -0.20
N LYS A 39 43.01 6.70 -0.59
CA LYS A 39 42.56 6.72 -1.99
C LYS A 39 42.05 8.10 -2.37
N LEU A 40 42.39 8.55 -3.57
CA LEU A 40 41.72 9.70 -4.19
C LEU A 40 40.38 9.21 -4.78
N THR A 41 39.29 9.77 -4.30
CA THR A 41 37.92 9.40 -4.69
C THR A 41 37.12 10.65 -5.08
N GLN A 42 35.99 10.47 -5.75
CA GLN A 42 35.04 11.54 -6.00
C GLN A 42 33.81 11.38 -5.11
N THR A 43 33.34 12.49 -4.54
CA THR A 43 32.21 12.45 -3.61
C THR A 43 30.91 12.05 -4.29
N GLY A 44 30.02 11.46 -3.51
CA GLY A 44 28.61 11.31 -3.86
C GLY A 44 27.73 12.35 -3.16
N GLY A 45 26.42 12.21 -3.35
CA GLY A 45 25.40 12.98 -2.67
C GLY A 45 24.32 12.10 -2.07
N PHE A 46 23.56 12.66 -1.13
CA PHE A 46 22.37 12.04 -0.57
C PHE A 46 21.20 13.00 -0.71
N PHE A 47 20.15 12.58 -1.42
CA PHE A 47 18.93 13.34 -1.57
C PHE A 47 17.79 12.70 -0.77
N LEU A 48 17.10 13.52 0.02
CA LEU A 48 15.90 13.12 0.75
C LEU A 48 14.73 14.02 0.38
N ASN A 49 13.57 13.41 0.14
CA ASN A 49 12.28 14.08 0.14
C ASN A 49 11.34 13.39 1.13
N ALA A 50 10.74 14.16 2.04
CA ALA A 50 9.94 13.65 3.15
C ALA A 50 8.66 14.45 3.42
N GLU A 51 7.63 13.73 3.88
CA GLU A 51 6.38 14.25 4.44
C GLU A 51 6.28 13.74 5.90
N PRO A 52 6.12 14.62 6.91
CA PRO A 52 5.95 16.07 6.84
C PRO A 52 7.24 16.81 6.44
N LYS A 53 7.13 18.09 6.07
CA LYS A 53 8.27 18.95 5.71
C LYS A 53 9.09 19.37 6.94
N GLN A 54 10.27 19.94 6.74
CA GLN A 54 11.19 20.39 7.80
C GLN A 54 11.61 19.28 8.78
N VAL A 55 11.95 18.10 8.25
CA VAL A 55 12.55 17.01 9.03
C VAL A 55 14.05 17.23 9.15
N GLU A 56 14.63 16.69 10.22
CA GLU A 56 16.05 16.75 10.52
C GLU A 56 16.74 15.49 10.00
N ILE A 57 17.82 15.68 9.23
CA ILE A 57 18.61 14.60 8.63
C ILE A 57 19.92 14.50 9.40
N TYR A 58 20.14 13.35 10.02
CA TYR A 58 21.35 13.00 10.73
C TYR A 58 22.16 11.98 9.91
N ILE A 59 23.46 12.22 9.79
CA ILE A 59 24.41 11.31 9.15
C ILE A 59 25.46 10.92 10.18
N ASP A 60 25.57 9.63 10.48
CA ASP A 60 26.44 9.07 11.52
C ASP A 60 26.28 9.80 12.88
N GLY A 61 25.02 10.11 13.23
CA GLY A 61 24.64 10.77 14.48
C GLY A 61 24.82 12.30 14.51
N LYS A 62 25.34 12.91 13.43
CA LYS A 62 25.50 14.38 13.33
C LYS A 62 24.42 14.99 12.47
N LEU A 63 23.81 16.08 12.94
CA LEU A 63 22.84 16.84 12.14
C LEU A 63 23.52 17.39 10.89
N ALA A 64 23.12 16.89 9.72
CA ALA A 64 23.69 17.28 8.44
C ALA A 64 22.89 18.43 7.81
N LYS A 65 21.56 18.30 7.78
CA LYS A 65 20.67 19.29 7.14
C LYS A 65 19.24 19.14 7.65
N LYS A 66 18.39 20.14 7.37
CA LYS A 66 16.94 20.02 7.49
C LYS A 66 16.31 20.10 6.11
N THR A 67 15.18 19.41 5.91
CA THR A 67 14.44 19.57 4.65
C THR A 67 13.82 20.95 4.53
N ASP A 68 13.69 21.43 3.30
CA ASP A 68 13.16 22.75 3.03
C ASP A 68 11.66 22.85 3.35
N PHE A 69 11.19 24.07 3.59
CA PHE A 69 9.79 24.34 3.96
C PHE A 69 8.80 24.17 2.81
N PHE A 70 9.23 24.33 1.55
CA PHE A 70 8.33 24.36 0.39
C PHE A 70 8.08 22.97 -0.19
N PHE A 71 9.14 22.20 -0.41
CA PHE A 71 9.11 20.89 -1.07
C PHE A 71 9.44 19.73 -0.12
N GLY A 72 9.88 20.00 1.12
CA GLY A 72 10.26 18.93 2.05
C GLY A 72 11.47 18.15 1.56
N SER A 73 12.36 18.79 0.81
CA SER A 73 13.53 18.17 0.20
C SER A 73 14.86 18.67 0.79
N ALA A 74 15.91 17.85 0.71
CA ALA A 74 17.27 18.28 1.00
C ALA A 74 18.29 17.41 0.26
N LEU A 75 19.29 18.07 -0.33
CA LEU A 75 20.49 17.44 -0.86
C LEU A 75 21.66 17.68 0.09
N VAL A 76 22.29 16.61 0.57
CA VAL A 76 23.56 16.63 1.30
C VAL A 76 24.66 16.21 0.33
N GLU A 77 25.56 17.14 0.02
CA GLU A 77 26.63 16.96 -0.96
C GLU A 77 27.97 16.69 -0.28
N ASN A 78 28.98 16.36 -1.09
CA ASN A 78 30.37 16.18 -0.64
C ASN A 78 30.55 15.02 0.34
N LEU A 79 29.76 13.95 0.21
CA LEU A 79 29.89 12.74 1.02
C LEU A 79 30.95 11.82 0.41
N LEU A 80 31.84 11.28 1.24
CA LEU A 80 32.82 10.29 0.79
C LEU A 80 32.08 8.98 0.45
N PRO A 81 32.49 8.24 -0.59
CA PRO A 81 31.85 6.98 -0.94
C PRO A 81 32.04 5.91 0.14
N LYS A 82 30.99 5.66 0.93
CA LYS A 82 30.91 4.61 1.95
C LYS A 82 29.47 4.41 2.40
N ARG A 83 29.26 3.46 3.32
CA ARG A 83 27.96 3.29 4.01
C ARG A 83 27.84 4.27 5.18
N TYR A 84 26.72 4.98 5.22
CA TYR A 84 26.38 5.92 6.28
C TYR A 84 25.14 5.49 7.02
N LYS A 85 25.10 5.71 8.33
CA LYS A 85 23.88 5.62 9.12
C LYS A 85 23.08 6.91 8.92
N ILE A 86 22.00 6.84 8.16
CA ILE A 86 21.07 7.95 7.93
C ILE A 86 19.91 7.80 8.90
N GLU A 87 19.62 8.86 9.64
CA GLU A 87 18.50 8.92 10.58
C GLU A 87 17.71 10.20 10.32
N VAL A 88 16.39 10.07 10.18
CA VAL A 88 15.48 11.18 9.89
C VAL A 88 14.52 11.32 11.05
N LYS A 89 14.45 12.54 11.61
CA LYS A 89 13.68 12.84 12.82
C LYS A 89 12.79 14.04 12.63
N LYS A 90 11.66 14.01 13.34
CA LYS A 90 10.87 15.20 13.64
C LYS A 90 10.16 15.02 14.98
N GLU A 91 10.05 16.10 15.74
CA GLU A 91 9.31 16.10 16.99
C GLU A 91 7.85 15.69 16.77
N GLY A 92 7.34 14.78 17.61
CA GLY A 92 5.98 14.22 17.49
C GLY A 92 5.83 13.06 16.50
N TYR A 93 6.87 12.74 15.72
CA TYR A 93 6.83 11.67 14.71
C TYR A 93 7.79 10.52 15.05
N LEU A 94 7.47 9.35 14.51
CA LEU A 94 8.33 8.17 14.52
C LEU A 94 9.55 8.43 13.64
N SER A 95 10.74 8.07 14.12
CA SER A 95 11.99 8.23 13.38
C SER A 95 12.16 7.15 12.33
N TRP A 96 12.86 7.50 11.26
CA TRP A 96 13.26 6.58 10.21
C TRP A 96 14.78 6.44 10.20
N GLU A 97 15.31 5.22 10.11
CA GLU A 97 16.74 4.94 10.13
C GLU A 97 17.13 3.87 9.12
N LYS A 98 18.15 4.16 8.28
CA LYS A 98 18.78 3.15 7.41
C LYS A 98 20.28 3.37 7.26
N LYS A 99 21.00 2.28 7.06
CA LYS A 99 22.38 2.28 6.57
C LYS A 99 22.39 2.25 5.05
N LEU A 100 22.68 3.39 4.43
CA LEU A 100 22.68 3.52 2.97
C LEU A 100 24.10 3.68 2.43
N GLU A 101 24.36 3.06 1.27
CA GLU A 101 25.60 3.23 0.53
C GLU A 101 25.56 4.52 -0.31
N ILE A 102 26.59 5.34 -0.18
CA ILE A 102 26.88 6.48 -1.06
C ILE A 102 28.02 6.07 -1.99
N ARG A 103 27.84 6.28 -3.30
CA ARG A 103 28.80 5.88 -4.34
C ARG A 103 29.46 7.09 -4.99
N GLU A 104 30.61 6.87 -5.61
CA GLU A 104 31.35 7.95 -6.28
C GLU A 104 30.50 8.50 -7.45
N LYS A 105 30.36 9.83 -7.57
CA LYS A 105 29.60 10.52 -8.64
C LYS A 105 28.09 10.22 -8.71
N GLU A 106 27.53 9.56 -7.71
CA GLU A 106 26.12 9.22 -7.67
C GLU A 106 25.41 9.94 -6.53
N VAL A 107 24.11 10.19 -6.71
CA VAL A 107 23.23 10.66 -5.65
C VAL A 107 22.37 9.48 -5.20
N THR A 108 22.53 9.07 -3.95
CA THR A 108 21.64 8.09 -3.33
C THR A 108 20.36 8.80 -2.90
N GLU A 109 19.22 8.36 -3.42
CA GLU A 109 17.94 9.06 -3.23
C GLU A 109 16.99 8.27 -2.32
N VAL A 110 16.31 8.98 -1.41
CA VAL A 110 15.14 8.51 -0.68
C VAL A 110 14.01 9.48 -1.00
N LYS A 111 13.05 9.03 -1.81
CA LYS A 111 11.90 9.83 -2.27
C LYS A 111 10.63 9.37 -1.56
N ASN A 112 9.71 10.29 -1.32
CA ASN A 112 8.42 10.02 -0.69
C ASN A 112 8.56 9.31 0.68
N LEU A 113 9.56 9.72 1.48
CA LEU A 113 9.67 9.25 2.86
C LEU A 113 8.48 9.79 3.65
N VAL A 114 7.78 8.93 4.38
CA VAL A 114 6.73 9.37 5.30
C VAL A 114 7.18 9.12 6.73
N LEU A 115 7.18 10.16 7.57
CA LEU A 115 7.25 9.98 9.02
C LEU A 115 5.84 10.00 9.58
N PHE A 116 5.51 9.01 10.39
CA PHE A 116 4.17 8.85 10.96
C PHE A 116 4.09 9.47 12.37
N PRO A 117 2.97 10.09 12.74
CA PRO A 117 2.77 10.58 14.11
C PRO A 117 2.94 9.47 15.15
N LYS A 118 3.56 9.78 16.30
CA LYS A 118 3.74 8.79 17.38
C LYS A 118 2.43 8.37 18.03
N ASN A 119 1.52 9.33 18.18
CA ASN A 119 0.19 9.12 18.75
C ASN A 119 -0.83 9.49 17.70
N LEU A 120 -1.85 8.65 17.53
CA LEU A 120 -2.92 8.89 16.57
C LEU A 120 -4.24 9.04 17.32
N ASN A 121 -4.83 10.23 17.20
CA ASN A 121 -6.11 10.53 17.81
C ASN A 121 -7.26 10.05 16.92
N PHE A 122 -8.24 9.43 17.55
CA PHE A 122 -9.48 8.98 16.92
C PHE A 122 -10.69 9.68 17.54
N ASN A 123 -11.59 10.13 16.68
CA ASN A 123 -12.89 10.69 17.06
C ASN A 123 -14.00 9.74 16.63
N ILE A 124 -15.08 9.67 17.41
CA ILE A 124 -16.27 8.91 17.02
C ILE A 124 -16.91 9.61 15.81
N LEU A 125 -17.00 8.88 14.69
CA LEU A 125 -17.70 9.33 13.49
C LEU A 125 -19.20 9.06 13.60
N THR A 126 -19.57 7.86 14.02
CA THR A 126 -20.96 7.47 14.28
C THR A 126 -21.03 6.33 15.31
N LYS A 127 -22.18 6.23 15.97
CA LYS A 127 -22.53 5.14 16.89
C LYS A 127 -23.56 4.22 16.23
N LYS A 128 -23.72 3.01 16.77
CA LYS A 128 -24.65 1.96 16.30
C LYS A 128 -24.36 1.47 14.88
N ALA A 129 -23.10 1.47 14.47
CA ALA A 129 -22.69 0.90 13.19
C ALA A 129 -22.31 -0.57 13.43
N GLU A 130 -23.13 -1.51 12.96
CA GLU A 130 -22.82 -2.94 12.99
C GLU A 130 -21.71 -3.26 11.97
N ASN A 131 -21.77 -2.63 10.79
CA ASN A 131 -20.77 -2.77 9.73
C ASN A 131 -20.72 -1.51 8.84
N PHE A 132 -19.69 -1.38 8.00
CA PHE A 132 -19.63 -0.33 7.01
C PHE A 132 -18.77 -0.70 5.78
N TRP A 133 -19.03 -0.02 4.66
CA TRP A 133 -18.29 -0.19 3.42
C TRP A 133 -17.99 1.17 2.79
N PHE A 134 -16.77 1.37 2.30
CA PHE A 134 -16.46 2.53 1.45
C PHE A 134 -17.10 2.37 0.08
N LEU A 135 -17.70 3.44 -0.44
CA LEU A 135 -17.97 3.51 -1.87
C LEU A 135 -16.63 3.52 -2.62
N PRO A 136 -16.58 3.05 -3.89
CA PRO A 136 -15.30 2.98 -4.61
C PRO A 136 -14.61 4.33 -4.86
N ASP A 137 -15.34 5.45 -4.77
CA ASP A 137 -14.75 6.79 -4.81
C ASP A 137 -14.14 7.24 -3.47
N GLU A 138 -14.32 6.43 -2.42
CA GLU A 138 -13.90 6.63 -1.03
C GLU A 138 -14.40 7.92 -0.38
N LYS A 139 -15.38 8.62 -0.98
CA LYS A 139 -15.93 9.88 -0.43
C LYS A 139 -17.11 9.65 0.50
N LYS A 140 -17.76 8.51 0.35
CA LYS A 140 -18.94 8.12 1.14
C LYS A 140 -18.77 6.71 1.65
N ILE A 141 -19.53 6.39 2.69
CA ILE A 141 -19.64 5.03 3.23
C ILE A 141 -21.11 4.59 3.28
N ILE A 142 -21.34 3.30 3.14
CA ILE A 142 -22.57 2.64 3.55
C ILE A 142 -22.38 2.19 4.99
N LEU A 143 -23.28 2.58 5.88
CA LEU A 143 -23.37 2.11 7.25
C LEU A 143 -24.51 1.11 7.34
N MET A 144 -24.24 -0.03 7.97
CA MET A 144 -25.28 -0.94 8.44
C MET A 144 -25.51 -0.66 9.91
N GLU A 145 -26.72 -0.25 10.25
CA GLU A 145 -27.18 -0.10 11.62
C GLU A 145 -28.29 -1.13 11.86
N ARG A 146 -28.45 -1.64 13.09
CA ARG A 146 -29.54 -2.55 13.44
C ARG A 146 -30.39 -1.95 14.55
N ASP A 147 -31.70 -2.03 14.37
CA ASP A 147 -32.69 -1.58 15.34
C ASP A 147 -33.80 -2.64 15.52
N GLU A 148 -34.89 -2.26 16.19
CA GLU A 148 -36.02 -3.16 16.46
C GLU A 148 -36.74 -3.61 15.18
N GLU A 149 -36.63 -2.85 14.09
CA GLU A 149 -37.26 -3.14 12.79
C GLU A 149 -36.35 -3.96 11.85
N GLY A 150 -35.12 -4.27 12.29
CA GLY A 150 -34.16 -5.07 11.53
C GLY A 150 -32.89 -4.30 11.18
N PHE A 151 -32.21 -4.74 10.11
CA PHE A 151 -31.07 -3.98 9.59
C PHE A 151 -31.51 -2.77 8.76
N ALA A 152 -30.71 -1.71 8.77
CA ALA A 152 -30.89 -0.52 7.94
C ALA A 152 -29.56 -0.07 7.35
N LEU A 153 -29.53 0.08 6.02
CA LEU A 153 -28.43 0.66 5.29
C LEU A 153 -28.62 2.17 5.18
N LYS A 154 -27.56 2.91 5.53
CA LYS A 154 -27.52 4.39 5.49
C LYS A 154 -26.29 4.85 4.71
N LEU A 155 -26.47 5.84 3.86
CA LEU A 155 -25.37 6.52 3.18
C LEU A 155 -24.83 7.63 4.08
N TYR A 156 -23.51 7.69 4.25
CA TYR A 156 -22.84 8.75 4.98
C TYR A 156 -21.81 9.43 4.10
N ASP A 157 -21.94 10.75 3.93
CA ASP A 157 -20.99 11.60 3.21
C ASP A 157 -19.88 12.06 4.15
N LEU A 158 -18.64 11.60 3.91
CA LEU A 158 -17.50 11.83 4.80
C LEU A 158 -17.02 13.29 4.81
N GLU A 159 -17.27 14.04 3.74
CA GLU A 159 -16.87 15.45 3.66
C GLU A 159 -17.93 16.35 4.31
N LYS A 160 -19.21 16.08 4.04
CA LYS A 160 -20.33 16.90 4.52
C LYS A 160 -20.80 16.51 5.91
N ASN A 161 -20.41 15.33 6.40
CA ASN A 161 -20.92 14.72 7.63
C ASN A 161 -22.46 14.59 7.62
N ILE A 162 -23.02 14.21 6.46
CA ILE A 162 -24.47 14.03 6.27
C ILE A 162 -24.75 12.54 6.19
N LYS A 163 -25.70 12.08 7.01
CA LYS A 163 -26.23 10.72 7.00
C LYS A 163 -27.64 10.72 6.40
N SER A 164 -27.89 9.86 5.42
CA SER A 164 -29.20 9.67 4.80
C SER A 164 -29.58 8.19 4.78
N HIS A 165 -30.85 7.88 4.99
CA HIS A 165 -31.36 6.51 4.84
C HIS A 165 -31.28 6.05 3.38
N LEU A 166 -31.00 4.76 3.16
CA LEU A 166 -31.02 4.15 1.84
C LEU A 166 -32.10 3.08 1.71
N VAL A 167 -32.00 2.03 2.52
CA VAL A 167 -32.90 0.87 2.47
C VAL A 167 -32.88 0.16 3.83
N GLY A 168 -34.03 -0.30 4.30
CA GLY A 168 -34.17 -1.14 5.49
C GLY A 168 -34.53 -2.59 5.17
N GLU A 169 -34.49 -3.44 6.17
CA GLU A 169 -34.91 -4.84 6.09
C GLU A 169 -36.33 -4.97 5.52
N VAL A 170 -37.26 -4.15 6.01
CA VAL A 170 -38.67 -4.14 5.57
C VAL A 170 -38.86 -3.75 4.10
N ASP A 171 -37.94 -2.97 3.52
CA ASP A 171 -37.97 -2.61 2.10
C ASP A 171 -37.53 -3.78 1.19
N VAL A 172 -36.78 -4.73 1.76
CA VAL A 172 -36.31 -5.94 1.08
C VAL A 172 -37.30 -7.09 1.32
N TYR A 173 -37.58 -7.39 2.58
CA TYR A 173 -38.48 -8.46 2.99
C TYR A 173 -38.98 -8.28 4.42
N SER A 174 -40.31 -8.21 4.59
CA SER A 174 -40.96 -7.96 5.89
C SER A 174 -40.98 -9.16 6.85
N GLY A 175 -40.51 -10.34 6.44
CA GLY A 175 -40.61 -11.59 7.20
C GLY A 175 -39.33 -12.00 7.93
N GLY A 176 -38.38 -11.10 8.13
CA GLY A 176 -37.06 -11.39 8.67
C GLY A 176 -36.03 -11.63 7.55
N ALA A 177 -35.00 -10.80 7.46
CA ALA A 177 -33.93 -10.97 6.49
C ALA A 177 -32.56 -10.54 7.02
N ASP A 178 -31.51 -11.24 6.61
CA ASP A 178 -30.13 -10.90 6.96
C ASP A 178 -29.30 -10.55 5.73
N LEU A 179 -28.50 -9.50 5.84
CA LEU A 179 -27.54 -9.09 4.81
C LEU A 179 -26.32 -10.02 4.86
N MET A 180 -26.09 -10.78 3.79
CA MET A 180 -24.95 -11.69 3.68
C MET A 180 -23.72 -10.99 3.10
N ASN A 181 -23.91 -10.22 2.03
CA ASN A 181 -22.83 -9.50 1.37
C ASN A 181 -23.32 -8.20 0.72
N LEU A 182 -22.38 -7.29 0.51
CA LEU A 182 -22.58 -6.02 -0.16
C LEU A 182 -21.41 -5.80 -1.13
N GLU A 183 -21.72 -5.70 -2.40
CA GLU A 183 -20.73 -5.47 -3.46
C GLU A 183 -21.13 -4.26 -4.31
N PHE A 184 -20.12 -3.52 -4.78
CA PHE A 184 -20.35 -2.35 -5.63
C PHE A 184 -20.19 -2.73 -7.10
N SER A 185 -21.02 -2.15 -7.96
CA SER A 185 -20.76 -2.18 -9.40
C SER A 185 -19.48 -1.44 -9.75
N GLU A 186 -18.81 -1.82 -10.84
CA GLU A 186 -17.57 -1.16 -11.31
C GLU A 186 -17.72 0.37 -11.47
N ASN A 187 -18.92 0.82 -11.84
CA ASN A 187 -19.23 2.25 -12.03
C ASN A 187 -19.71 2.96 -10.75
N SER A 188 -19.78 2.26 -9.61
CA SER A 188 -20.25 2.77 -8.31
C SER A 188 -21.68 3.31 -8.28
N LYS A 189 -22.50 3.02 -9.30
CA LYS A 189 -23.89 3.49 -9.38
C LYS A 189 -24.89 2.48 -8.80
N GLU A 190 -24.46 1.24 -8.63
CA GLU A 190 -25.32 0.16 -8.16
C GLU A 190 -24.62 -0.58 -7.02
N ILE A 191 -25.41 -1.02 -6.05
CA ILE A 191 -24.98 -1.89 -4.97
C ILE A 191 -25.72 -3.22 -5.13
N TYR A 192 -24.98 -4.31 -5.19
CA TYR A 192 -25.51 -5.67 -5.14
C TYR A 192 -25.59 -6.10 -3.67
N LEU A 193 -26.78 -6.51 -3.25
CA LEU A 193 -27.08 -6.96 -1.90
C LEU A 193 -27.48 -8.43 -1.95
N GLY A 194 -26.68 -9.31 -1.36
CA GLY A 194 -27.08 -10.70 -1.12
C GLY A 194 -27.82 -10.79 0.20
N ILE A 195 -29.06 -11.26 0.16
CA ILE A 195 -29.98 -11.27 1.29
C ILE A 195 -30.46 -12.70 1.54
N ALA A 196 -30.27 -13.17 2.77
CA ALA A 196 -30.84 -14.42 3.26
C ALA A 196 -32.24 -14.17 3.83
N MET A 197 -33.23 -14.95 3.37
CA MET A 197 -34.62 -14.88 3.79
C MET A 197 -35.15 -16.29 4.02
N LYS A 198 -35.27 -16.72 5.28
CA LYS A 198 -35.72 -18.06 5.67
C LYS A 198 -34.90 -19.16 4.97
N GLU A 199 -35.48 -19.86 3.98
CA GLU A 199 -34.85 -20.94 3.21
C GLU A 199 -34.39 -20.49 1.80
N GLN A 200 -34.40 -19.18 1.51
CA GLN A 200 -34.03 -18.64 0.20
C GLN A 200 -32.95 -17.57 0.34
N GLU A 201 -32.01 -17.57 -0.60
CA GLU A 201 -31.05 -16.49 -0.80
C GLU A 201 -31.41 -15.77 -2.09
N LYS A 202 -31.48 -14.43 -2.04
CA LYS A 202 -31.72 -13.62 -3.23
C LYS A 202 -30.74 -12.47 -3.34
N THR A 203 -30.57 -11.99 -4.57
CA THR A 203 -29.75 -10.80 -4.85
C THR A 203 -30.65 -9.63 -5.22
N PHE A 204 -30.39 -8.47 -4.63
CA PHE A 204 -31.05 -7.22 -4.97
C PHE A 204 -30.03 -6.23 -5.54
N ILE A 205 -30.48 -5.35 -6.42
CA ILE A 205 -29.71 -4.23 -6.96
C ILE A 205 -30.31 -2.95 -6.41
N LEU A 206 -29.52 -2.20 -5.65
CA LEU A 206 -29.85 -0.86 -5.22
C LEU A 206 -29.20 0.17 -6.16
N LYS A 207 -30.01 0.88 -6.93
CA LYS A 207 -29.56 1.90 -7.90
C LYS A 207 -29.46 3.27 -7.22
N LEU A 208 -28.22 3.74 -7.03
CA LEU A 208 -27.89 5.00 -6.36
C LEU A 208 -28.02 6.23 -7.27
N ASP A 209 -28.08 6.05 -8.58
CA ASP A 209 -28.21 7.13 -9.56
C ASP A 209 -29.64 7.65 -9.72
N LYS A 210 -30.60 7.03 -9.02
CA LYS A 210 -32.00 7.45 -8.97
C LYS A 210 -32.32 8.12 -7.63
N LEU A 211 -33.25 9.07 -7.66
CA LEU A 211 -33.73 9.81 -6.49
C LEU A 211 -35.25 9.63 -6.35
N PRO A 212 -35.77 8.89 -5.34
CA PRO A 212 -35.00 8.11 -4.36
C PRO A 212 -34.30 6.89 -5.00
N PRO A 213 -33.29 6.31 -4.33
CA PRO A 213 -32.66 5.07 -4.77
C PRO A 213 -33.69 3.97 -5.02
N GLN A 214 -33.49 3.16 -6.04
CA GLN A 214 -34.43 2.09 -6.42
C GLN A 214 -33.84 0.72 -6.13
N LEU A 215 -34.56 -0.08 -5.35
CA LEU A 215 -34.25 -1.48 -5.11
C LEU A 215 -34.98 -2.36 -6.14
N VAL A 216 -34.26 -3.27 -6.77
CA VAL A 216 -34.82 -4.21 -7.76
C VAL A 216 -34.28 -5.61 -7.46
N GLU A 217 -35.14 -6.61 -7.37
CA GLU A 217 -34.73 -8.01 -7.28
C GLU A 217 -34.05 -8.44 -8.58
N LYS A 218 -32.89 -9.09 -8.47
CA LYS A 218 -32.13 -9.63 -9.61
C LYS A 218 -32.29 -11.15 -9.61
N GLU A 219 -32.85 -11.68 -10.70
CA GLU A 219 -32.75 -13.11 -10.96
C GLU A 219 -31.28 -13.48 -11.19
N ILE A 220 -30.76 -14.38 -10.37
CA ILE A 220 -29.42 -14.93 -10.54
C ILE A 220 -29.49 -15.84 -11.76
N ILE A 221 -28.93 -15.39 -12.88
CA ILE A 221 -28.68 -16.28 -14.01
C ILE A 221 -27.45 -17.11 -13.60
N PRO A 222 -27.59 -18.43 -13.37
CA PRO A 222 -26.44 -19.24 -13.03
C PRO A 222 -25.39 -19.11 -14.14
N PRO A 223 -24.09 -19.08 -13.80
CA PRO A 223 -23.06 -19.14 -14.81
C PRO A 223 -23.33 -20.37 -15.70
N PRO A 224 -22.97 -20.32 -17.00
CA PRO A 224 -23.08 -21.48 -17.87
C PRO A 224 -22.52 -22.72 -17.16
N GLU A 225 -23.19 -23.87 -17.24
CA GLU A 225 -22.89 -25.09 -16.44
C GLU A 225 -21.41 -25.55 -16.46
N ASN A 226 -20.63 -25.06 -17.43
CA ASN A 226 -19.24 -25.42 -17.62
C ASN A 226 -18.23 -24.42 -17.03
N ILE A 227 -18.63 -23.33 -16.38
CA ILE A 227 -17.70 -22.29 -15.87
C ILE A 227 -17.64 -22.33 -14.34
N LEU A 228 -16.44 -22.57 -13.79
CA LEU A 228 -16.18 -22.61 -12.34
C LEU A 228 -15.81 -21.25 -11.75
N ALA A 229 -15.10 -20.43 -12.52
CA ALA A 229 -14.71 -19.08 -12.12
C ALA A 229 -14.61 -18.21 -13.37
N SER A 230 -14.96 -16.94 -13.27
CA SER A 230 -14.69 -15.96 -14.34
C SER A 230 -14.34 -14.61 -13.76
N GLN A 231 -13.49 -13.88 -14.49
CA GLN A 231 -13.08 -12.53 -14.15
C GLN A 231 -12.95 -11.73 -15.43
N LYS A 232 -13.56 -10.55 -15.45
CA LYS A 232 -13.41 -9.60 -16.56
C LYS A 232 -12.38 -8.56 -16.19
N GLN A 233 -11.46 -8.28 -17.10
CA GLN A 233 -10.53 -7.18 -16.99
C GLN A 233 -10.49 -6.40 -18.31
N ASN A 234 -10.91 -5.14 -18.27
CA ASN A 234 -11.07 -4.30 -19.47
C ASN A 234 -12.02 -4.95 -20.50
N GLN A 235 -11.47 -5.33 -21.67
CA GLN A 235 -12.21 -6.04 -22.74
C GLN A 235 -12.01 -7.55 -22.67
N ASP A 236 -11.09 -8.03 -21.83
CA ASP A 236 -10.74 -9.44 -21.73
C ASP A 236 -11.58 -10.14 -20.66
N VAL A 237 -12.09 -11.32 -21.01
CA VAL A 237 -12.80 -12.22 -20.10
C VAL A 237 -11.95 -13.46 -19.92
N TYR A 238 -11.59 -13.72 -18.66
CA TYR A 238 -10.90 -14.92 -18.23
C TYR A 238 -11.91 -15.85 -17.58
N TYR A 239 -11.86 -17.14 -17.87
CA TYR A 239 -12.69 -18.12 -17.19
C TYR A 239 -11.99 -19.48 -17.06
N LEU A 240 -12.29 -20.16 -15.96
CA LEU A 240 -11.92 -21.54 -15.68
C LEU A 240 -13.12 -22.43 -15.97
N ASP A 241 -12.93 -23.45 -16.80
CA ASP A 241 -13.98 -24.43 -17.08
C ASP A 241 -13.97 -25.63 -16.11
N ASN A 242 -15.02 -26.44 -16.16
CA ASN A 242 -15.15 -27.67 -15.36
C ASN A 242 -14.14 -28.77 -15.74
N SER A 243 -13.45 -28.63 -16.88
CA SER A 243 -12.40 -29.55 -17.32
C SER A 243 -11.02 -29.14 -16.80
N GLY A 244 -10.91 -28.00 -16.12
CA GLY A 244 -9.68 -27.48 -15.56
C GLY A 244 -8.85 -26.63 -16.52
N TYR A 245 -9.38 -26.24 -17.68
CA TYR A 245 -8.70 -25.32 -18.59
C TYR A 245 -9.11 -23.88 -18.31
N VAL A 246 -8.14 -22.97 -18.46
CA VAL A 246 -8.39 -21.53 -18.38
C VAL A 246 -8.32 -20.94 -19.77
N PHE A 247 -9.24 -20.04 -20.05
CA PHE A 247 -9.40 -19.36 -21.33
C PHE A 247 -9.33 -17.85 -21.14
N LYS A 248 -8.93 -17.16 -22.21
CA LYS A 248 -8.98 -15.71 -22.37
C LYS A 248 -9.73 -15.41 -23.67
N ASN A 249 -10.92 -14.80 -23.59
CA ASN A 249 -11.79 -14.51 -24.76
C ASN A 249 -11.96 -15.72 -25.70
N GLU A 250 -12.36 -16.88 -25.15
CA GLU A 250 -12.48 -18.16 -25.88
C GLU A 250 -11.16 -18.79 -26.36
N VAL A 251 -10.03 -18.11 -26.21
CA VAL A 251 -8.71 -18.67 -26.54
C VAL A 251 -8.15 -19.40 -25.32
N LYS A 252 -7.85 -20.69 -25.49
CA LYS A 252 -7.28 -21.52 -24.43
C LYS A 252 -5.91 -20.98 -23.99
N LEU A 253 -5.79 -20.62 -22.72
CA LEU A 253 -4.59 -20.06 -22.10
C LEU A 253 -3.67 -21.17 -21.56
N THR A 254 -4.25 -22.22 -20.97
CA THR A 254 -3.48 -23.35 -20.40
C THR A 254 -3.38 -24.52 -21.37
N GLU A 255 -2.19 -25.14 -21.45
CA GLU A 255 -2.01 -26.42 -22.16
C GLU A 255 -2.17 -27.62 -21.24
N LYS A 256 -1.77 -27.48 -19.97
CA LYS A 256 -2.01 -28.50 -18.94
C LYS A 256 -3.27 -28.15 -18.16
N LEU A 257 -4.10 -29.14 -17.91
CA LEU A 257 -5.28 -28.98 -17.05
C LEU A 257 -4.87 -28.69 -15.62
N PHE A 258 -5.65 -27.82 -14.96
CA PHE A 258 -5.62 -27.65 -13.52
C PHE A 258 -6.52 -28.73 -12.88
N PRO A 259 -6.06 -29.44 -11.84
CA PRO A 259 -6.83 -30.53 -11.23
C PRO A 259 -7.96 -29.96 -10.34
N VAL A 260 -9.06 -29.57 -10.97
CA VAL A 260 -10.25 -29.04 -10.27
C VAL A 260 -10.88 -30.09 -9.36
N GLN A 261 -11.34 -29.65 -8.19
CA GLN A 261 -11.94 -30.49 -7.17
C GLN A 261 -13.44 -30.20 -7.02
N PRO A 262 -14.28 -31.23 -6.78
CA PRO A 262 -15.69 -31.03 -6.48
C PRO A 262 -15.87 -30.13 -5.26
N GLU A 263 -16.96 -29.34 -5.24
CA GLU A 263 -17.37 -28.48 -4.13
C GLU A 263 -16.35 -27.40 -3.71
N THR A 264 -15.27 -27.23 -4.48
CA THR A 264 -14.25 -26.22 -4.23
C THR A 264 -14.59 -24.93 -4.97
N LYS A 265 -14.52 -23.81 -4.26
CA LYS A 265 -14.69 -22.48 -4.85
C LYS A 265 -13.38 -22.02 -5.47
N TYR A 266 -13.47 -21.50 -6.68
CA TYR A 266 -12.35 -20.96 -7.43
C TYR A 266 -12.58 -19.47 -7.70
N ALA A 267 -11.51 -18.69 -7.69
CA ALA A 267 -11.54 -17.29 -8.12
C ALA A 267 -10.34 -17.00 -9.03
N LEU A 268 -10.57 -16.16 -10.05
CA LEU A 268 -9.52 -15.66 -10.92
C LEU A 268 -9.25 -14.20 -10.58
N GLU A 269 -7.98 -13.87 -10.36
CA GLU A 269 -7.55 -12.50 -10.14
C GLU A 269 -6.46 -12.14 -11.15
N ILE A 270 -6.68 -11.05 -11.89
CA ILE A 270 -5.75 -10.65 -12.96
C ILE A 270 -5.21 -9.27 -12.65
N PHE A 271 -3.89 -9.16 -12.65
CA PHE A 271 -3.17 -7.91 -12.45
C PHE A 271 -2.14 -7.74 -13.57
N GLN A 272 -2.50 -6.95 -14.59
CA GLN A 272 -1.69 -6.77 -15.80
C GLN A 272 -1.44 -8.12 -16.49
N ASP A 273 -0.19 -8.56 -16.56
CA ASP A 273 0.19 -9.82 -17.20
C ASP A 273 0.17 -11.02 -16.23
N PHE A 274 -0.13 -10.78 -14.95
CA PHE A 274 -0.19 -11.81 -13.93
C PHE A 274 -1.63 -12.33 -13.77
N VAL A 275 -1.82 -13.63 -14.04
CA VAL A 275 -3.10 -14.32 -13.88
C VAL A 275 -2.99 -15.29 -12.71
N PHE A 276 -3.77 -15.03 -11.66
CA PHE A 276 -3.83 -15.86 -10.47
C PHE A 276 -5.10 -16.69 -10.45
N LEU A 277 -4.99 -17.88 -9.87
CA LEU A 277 -6.10 -18.77 -9.54
C LEU A 277 -6.05 -19.06 -8.04
N ASP A 278 -7.10 -18.67 -7.33
CA ASP A 278 -7.30 -19.05 -5.93
C ASP A 278 -8.13 -20.33 -5.85
N GLU A 279 -7.58 -21.34 -5.18
CA GLU A 279 -8.24 -22.58 -4.77
C GLU A 279 -8.41 -22.57 -3.25
N GLY A 280 -9.47 -21.93 -2.76
CA GLY A 280 -9.88 -21.98 -1.36
C GLY A 280 -8.83 -21.56 -0.32
N GLN A 281 -7.91 -20.64 -0.68
CA GLN A 281 -6.72 -20.14 0.06
C GLN A 281 -5.36 -20.65 -0.46
N THR A 282 -5.31 -21.48 -1.49
CA THR A 282 -4.06 -21.79 -2.19
C THR A 282 -4.00 -20.98 -3.47
N LEU A 283 -3.05 -20.06 -3.55
CA LEU A 283 -2.87 -19.20 -4.71
C LEU A 283 -1.90 -19.84 -5.69
N TYR A 284 -2.32 -19.93 -6.95
CA TYR A 284 -1.50 -20.35 -8.07
C TYR A 284 -1.28 -19.19 -9.04
N LEU A 285 -0.12 -19.15 -9.68
CA LEU A 285 0.24 -18.17 -10.69
C LEU A 285 0.40 -18.87 -12.03
N PHE A 286 -0.21 -18.33 -13.08
CA PHE A 286 -0.01 -18.79 -14.44
C PHE A 286 1.42 -18.53 -14.90
N SER A 287 2.07 -19.57 -15.42
CA SER A 287 3.39 -19.51 -16.03
C SER A 287 3.25 -19.60 -17.55
N SER A 288 3.68 -18.56 -18.25
CA SER A 288 3.70 -18.52 -19.71
C SER A 288 4.63 -19.56 -20.32
N ASP A 289 5.71 -19.93 -19.60
CA ASP A 289 6.70 -20.91 -20.06
C ASP A 289 6.14 -22.33 -20.02
N SER A 290 5.48 -22.69 -18.91
CA SER A 290 4.89 -24.02 -18.74
C SER A 290 3.45 -24.13 -19.27
N LYS A 291 2.85 -22.98 -19.62
CA LYS A 291 1.42 -22.80 -19.98
C LYS A 291 0.51 -23.51 -19.00
N SER A 292 0.81 -23.37 -17.71
CA SER A 292 0.10 -24.03 -16.63
C SER A 292 0.15 -23.19 -15.34
N PHE A 293 -0.72 -23.50 -14.40
CA PHE A 293 -0.72 -22.87 -13.08
C PHE A 293 0.30 -23.56 -12.18
N GLU A 294 1.17 -22.75 -11.58
CA GLU A 294 2.18 -23.19 -10.63
C GLU A 294 1.85 -22.64 -9.25
N LYS A 295 2.04 -23.48 -8.23
CA LYS A 295 1.73 -23.10 -6.85
C LYS A 295 2.57 -21.88 -6.45
N PHE A 296 1.91 -20.81 -6.02
CA PHE A 296 2.54 -19.53 -5.74
C PHE A 296 2.63 -19.23 -4.24
N PHE A 297 1.52 -19.41 -3.51
CA PHE A 297 1.44 -19.12 -2.08
C PHE A 297 0.34 -19.94 -1.39
N ASP A 298 0.57 -20.34 -0.13
CA ASP A 298 -0.37 -21.12 0.68
C ASP A 298 -1.03 -20.26 1.75
N ARG A 299 -2.29 -20.56 2.06
CA ARG A 299 -3.06 -19.90 3.13
C ARG A 299 -3.12 -18.39 2.95
N ILE A 300 -3.37 -17.97 1.71
CA ILE A 300 -3.55 -16.55 1.40
C ILE A 300 -4.82 -16.04 2.07
N ASN A 301 -4.73 -14.85 2.66
CA ASN A 301 -5.89 -14.12 3.16
C ASN A 301 -6.44 -13.19 2.08
N ASP A 302 -5.56 -12.44 1.41
CA ASP A 302 -5.94 -11.46 0.39
C ASP A 302 -4.72 -11.04 -0.48
N LEU A 303 -4.99 -10.39 -1.62
CA LEU A 303 -4.05 -9.85 -2.60
C LEU A 303 -4.50 -8.45 -3.04
N LYS A 304 -3.65 -7.42 -2.87
CA LYS A 304 -4.03 -6.03 -3.17
C LYS A 304 -2.98 -5.29 -3.99
N ILE A 305 -3.42 -4.62 -5.06
CA ILE A 305 -2.55 -3.81 -5.92
C ILE A 305 -2.17 -2.49 -5.25
N SER A 306 -0.92 -2.07 -5.45
CA SER A 306 -0.42 -0.78 -4.96
C SER A 306 -1.06 0.38 -5.72
N PRO A 307 -1.15 1.59 -5.12
CA PRO A 307 -1.79 2.74 -5.77
C PRO A 307 -1.16 3.17 -7.11
N ASP A 308 0.13 2.88 -7.31
CA ASP A 308 0.84 3.14 -8.57
C ASP A 308 0.73 2.00 -9.60
N ASN A 309 -0.02 0.94 -9.28
CA ASN A 309 -0.16 -0.28 -10.07
C ASN A 309 1.18 -0.95 -10.40
N LYS A 310 2.19 -0.88 -9.53
CA LYS A 310 3.49 -1.52 -9.80
C LYS A 310 3.77 -2.74 -8.94
N LYS A 311 3.01 -2.95 -7.87
CA LYS A 311 3.27 -3.98 -6.86
C LYS A 311 1.95 -4.62 -6.44
N LEU A 312 2.02 -5.85 -5.97
CA LEU A 312 0.96 -6.50 -5.21
C LEU A 312 1.46 -6.79 -3.81
N VAL A 313 0.65 -6.52 -2.80
CA VAL A 313 0.83 -7.12 -1.48
C VAL A 313 0.00 -8.39 -1.43
N PHE A 314 0.59 -9.47 -0.93
CA PHE A 314 -0.11 -10.71 -0.57
C PHE A 314 0.32 -11.13 0.81
N PHE A 315 -0.62 -11.67 1.58
CA PHE A 315 -0.36 -12.00 2.98
C PHE A 315 -1.18 -13.18 3.45
N SER A 316 -0.67 -13.84 4.48
CA SER A 316 -1.36 -14.86 5.25
C SER A 316 -1.60 -14.36 6.68
N ASN A 317 -2.10 -15.24 7.54
CA ASN A 317 -2.21 -14.95 8.97
C ASN A 317 -0.88 -14.67 9.67
N SER A 318 0.28 -14.96 9.06
CA SER A 318 1.59 -14.80 9.72
C SER A 318 2.65 -14.11 8.87
N GLU A 319 2.43 -13.87 7.57
CA GLU A 319 3.43 -13.29 6.69
C GLU A 319 2.87 -12.24 5.75
N ILE A 320 3.68 -11.22 5.44
CA ILE A 320 3.39 -10.22 4.41
C ILE A 320 4.52 -10.21 3.38
N TRP A 321 4.14 -10.24 2.11
CA TRP A 321 5.04 -10.25 0.98
C TRP A 321 4.61 -9.23 -0.08
N ILE A 322 5.57 -8.79 -0.89
CA ILE A 322 5.35 -7.98 -2.08
C ILE A 322 5.74 -8.76 -3.32
N LEU A 323 4.93 -8.68 -4.37
CA LEU A 323 5.29 -9.07 -5.73
C LEU A 323 5.47 -7.80 -6.58
N PHE A 324 6.60 -7.68 -7.28
CA PHE A 324 6.80 -6.59 -8.24
C PHE A 324 6.12 -6.94 -9.57
N LEU A 325 5.19 -6.10 -10.03
CA LEU A 325 4.51 -6.25 -11.32
C LEU A 325 5.29 -5.64 -12.48
N LYS A 326 6.18 -4.68 -12.17
CA LYS A 326 7.03 -3.99 -13.15
C LYS A 326 8.44 -3.84 -12.60
N ASP A 327 9.39 -3.71 -13.52
CA ASP A 327 10.77 -3.37 -13.17
C ASP A 327 10.83 -2.04 -12.41
N GLU A 328 11.53 -2.04 -11.28
CA GLU A 328 11.71 -0.86 -10.44
C GLU A 328 13.10 -0.84 -9.79
N GLY A 329 13.95 0.07 -10.28
CA GLY A 329 15.34 0.13 -9.87
C GLY A 329 16.06 -1.18 -10.20
N ILE A 330 16.48 -1.89 -9.15
CA ILE A 330 17.15 -3.19 -9.29
C ILE A 330 16.17 -4.37 -9.30
N LYS A 331 14.92 -4.17 -8.89
CA LYS A 331 13.89 -5.20 -8.78
C LYS A 331 13.25 -5.47 -10.13
N LYS A 332 13.04 -6.75 -10.44
CA LYS A 332 12.43 -7.19 -11.71
C LYS A 332 10.97 -7.58 -11.54
N ALA A 333 10.19 -7.42 -12.60
CA ALA A 333 8.83 -7.97 -12.64
C ALA A 333 8.84 -9.48 -12.31
N GLY A 334 7.93 -9.91 -11.44
CA GLY A 334 7.85 -11.27 -10.92
C GLY A 334 8.71 -11.53 -9.67
N GLU A 335 9.60 -10.62 -9.28
CA GLU A 335 10.40 -10.77 -8.06
C GLU A 335 9.51 -10.63 -6.81
N LYS A 336 9.77 -11.48 -5.81
CA LYS A 336 9.11 -11.43 -4.50
C LYS A 336 10.02 -10.80 -3.46
N LEU A 337 9.44 -9.95 -2.61
CA LEU A 337 10.09 -9.38 -1.44
C LEU A 337 9.34 -9.79 -0.17
N PHE A 338 10.04 -10.46 0.73
CA PHE A 338 9.54 -10.75 2.07
C PHE A 338 9.61 -9.48 2.93
N LEU A 339 8.49 -9.08 3.55
CA LEU A 339 8.49 -7.92 4.45
C LEU A 339 8.62 -8.32 5.91
N VAL A 340 7.72 -9.18 6.40
CA VAL A 340 7.65 -9.52 7.81
C VAL A 340 6.97 -10.88 8.04
N ARG A 341 7.38 -11.55 9.11
CA ARG A 341 6.66 -12.68 9.71
C ARG A 341 6.39 -12.39 11.18
N LEU A 342 5.15 -12.60 11.62
CA LEU A 342 4.70 -12.36 12.99
C LEU A 342 4.08 -13.62 13.59
N SER A 343 4.17 -13.72 14.92
CA SER A 343 3.54 -14.81 15.68
C SER A 343 2.06 -14.53 15.96
N GLU A 344 1.69 -13.27 16.08
CA GLU A 344 0.29 -12.84 16.18
C GLU A 344 -0.38 -12.81 14.81
N LYS A 345 -1.68 -13.11 14.78
CA LYS A 345 -2.47 -13.11 13.54
C LYS A 345 -2.41 -11.73 12.88
N ILE A 346 -2.01 -11.70 11.62
CA ILE A 346 -2.12 -10.54 10.75
C ILE A 346 -3.58 -10.44 10.27
N GLY A 347 -4.18 -9.28 10.53
CA GLY A 347 -5.51 -8.94 10.05
C GLY A 347 -5.46 -8.31 8.66
N ASN A 348 -6.22 -7.23 8.46
CA ASN A 348 -6.30 -6.56 7.16
C ASN A 348 -5.02 -5.78 6.89
N VAL A 349 -4.48 -5.93 5.68
CA VAL A 349 -3.35 -5.14 5.17
C VAL A 349 -3.85 -4.13 4.14
N PHE A 350 -3.36 -2.89 4.23
CA PHE A 350 -3.69 -1.80 3.32
C PHE A 350 -2.43 -1.09 2.85
N TRP A 351 -2.43 -0.64 1.59
CA TRP A 351 -1.45 0.31 1.11
C TRP A 351 -1.75 1.70 1.67
N LEU A 352 -0.83 2.27 2.43
CA LEU A 352 -0.90 3.69 2.80
C LEU A 352 -0.55 4.56 1.59
N ASN A 353 0.48 4.15 0.87
CA ASN A 353 0.92 4.67 -0.41
C ASN A 353 1.77 3.57 -1.08
N SER A 354 2.43 3.86 -2.21
CA SER A 354 3.22 2.85 -2.94
C SER A 354 4.49 2.34 -2.23
N ASN A 355 4.84 2.89 -1.06
CA ASN A 355 6.07 2.58 -0.30
C ASN A 355 5.82 2.04 1.12
N TYR A 356 4.58 2.13 1.62
CA TYR A 356 4.25 1.76 2.99
C TYR A 356 2.93 0.98 3.04
N LEU A 357 2.91 -0.04 3.88
CA LEU A 357 1.71 -0.77 4.26
C LEU A 357 1.34 -0.45 5.70
N ILE A 358 0.06 -0.51 6.00
CA ILE A 358 -0.46 -0.54 7.36
C ILE A 358 -1.31 -1.78 7.56
N PHE A 359 -1.21 -2.39 8.73
CA PHE A 359 -1.92 -3.60 9.05
C PHE A 359 -2.08 -3.76 10.56
N ASN A 360 -3.07 -4.54 10.98
CA ASN A 360 -3.22 -4.91 12.38
C ASN A 360 -2.59 -6.29 12.65
N SER A 361 -1.99 -6.42 13.83
CA SER A 361 -1.47 -7.67 14.37
C SER A 361 -1.96 -7.78 15.80
N GLY A 362 -2.90 -8.70 16.02
CA GLY A 362 -3.78 -8.63 17.19
C GLY A 362 -4.53 -7.30 17.25
N ASP A 363 -4.51 -6.65 18.42
CA ASP A 363 -5.14 -5.35 18.66
C ASP A 363 -4.21 -4.16 18.34
N ASN A 364 -2.99 -4.43 17.87
CA ASN A 364 -1.98 -3.40 17.58
C ASN A 364 -1.96 -3.02 16.10
N LEU A 365 -1.81 -1.74 15.83
CA LEU A 365 -1.62 -1.23 14.48
C LEU A 365 -0.13 -1.09 14.17
N LYS A 366 0.29 -1.59 13.02
CA LYS A 366 1.69 -1.57 12.57
C LYS A 366 1.79 -0.96 11.18
N ILE A 367 2.85 -0.19 10.96
CA ILE A 367 3.26 0.27 9.63
C ILE A 367 4.55 -0.43 9.26
N VAL A 368 4.67 -0.87 8.01
CA VAL A 368 5.91 -1.42 7.46
C VAL A 368 6.25 -0.72 6.15
N GLU A 369 7.52 -0.38 5.97
CA GLU A 369 8.03 0.11 4.68
C GLU A 369 8.38 -1.06 3.75
N ILE A 370 8.54 -0.79 2.46
CA ILE A 370 9.00 -1.80 1.49
C ILE A 370 10.45 -1.62 1.05
N ASP A 371 11.13 -0.57 1.53
CA ASP A 371 12.51 -0.28 1.16
C ASP A 371 13.47 -1.30 1.79
N ASP A 372 14.02 -2.19 0.98
CA ASP A 372 14.88 -3.31 1.38
C ASP A 372 16.39 -3.03 1.25
N ARG A 373 16.78 -1.78 1.01
CA ARG A 373 18.21 -1.38 0.89
C ARG A 373 19.01 -1.53 2.18
N ASP A 374 18.32 -1.66 3.30
CA ASP A 374 18.80 -2.07 4.62
C ASP A 374 17.68 -2.87 5.30
N ARG A 375 17.77 -3.13 6.62
CA ARG A 375 16.65 -3.69 7.39
C ARG A 375 15.34 -2.93 7.09
N ILE A 376 14.30 -3.71 6.80
CA ILE A 376 12.92 -3.20 6.69
C ILE A 376 12.47 -2.73 8.07
N GLN A 377 12.07 -1.46 8.15
CA GLN A 377 11.53 -0.90 9.38
C GLN A 377 10.04 -1.18 9.49
N THR A 378 9.64 -1.48 10.73
CA THR A 378 8.26 -1.62 11.15
C THR A 378 8.06 -0.76 12.38
N TRP A 379 7.00 0.01 12.40
CA TRP A 379 6.63 0.87 13.51
C TRP A 379 5.31 0.43 14.12
N ASP A 380 5.24 0.44 15.44
CA ASP A 380 4.01 0.30 16.19
C ASP A 380 3.33 1.66 16.34
N ILE A 381 2.04 1.71 16.03
CA ILE A 381 1.19 2.87 16.29
C ILE A 381 0.27 2.55 17.44
N VAL A 382 0.27 3.43 18.44
CA VAL A 382 -0.64 3.33 19.57
C VAL A 382 -1.89 4.15 19.26
N PRO A 383 -3.05 3.50 19.00
CA PRO A 383 -4.29 4.22 18.84
C PRO A 383 -4.72 4.87 20.15
N THR A 384 -5.26 6.09 20.07
CA THR A 384 -5.87 6.79 21.22
C THR A 384 -7.32 7.17 20.86
N PRO A 385 -8.35 6.68 21.57
CA PRO A 385 -8.28 5.82 22.77
C PRO A 385 -7.81 4.39 22.45
N ASN A 386 -7.41 3.66 23.49
CA ASN A 386 -7.22 2.22 23.36
C ASN A 386 -8.58 1.55 23.16
N PHE A 387 -8.70 0.70 22.13
CA PHE A 387 -9.93 0.01 21.75
C PHE A 387 -10.09 -1.36 22.44
N GLY A 388 -9.39 -1.59 23.55
CA GLY A 388 -9.46 -2.82 24.33
C GLY A 388 -10.87 -3.10 24.84
N GLY A 389 -11.61 -3.92 24.09
CA GLY A 389 -12.99 -4.31 24.33
C GLY A 389 -13.14 -5.84 24.31
N LYS A 390 -14.39 -6.32 24.31
CA LYS A 390 -14.67 -7.78 24.23
C LYS A 390 -14.37 -8.37 22.85
N THR A 391 -14.40 -7.55 21.81
CA THR A 391 -14.12 -7.93 20.42
C THR A 391 -12.91 -7.17 19.91
N SER A 392 -12.07 -7.83 19.11
CA SER A 392 -10.95 -7.14 18.46
C SER A 392 -11.46 -6.08 17.48
N PRO A 393 -10.86 -4.87 17.49
CA PRO A 393 -11.24 -3.82 16.56
C PRO A 393 -10.91 -4.21 15.11
N GLU A 394 -11.79 -3.81 14.18
CA GLU A 394 -11.54 -3.92 12.74
C GLU A 394 -11.00 -2.60 12.20
N PHE A 395 -9.90 -2.69 11.44
CA PHE A 395 -9.18 -1.54 10.94
C PHE A 395 -9.35 -1.41 9.44
N TYR A 396 -9.49 -0.17 8.99
CA TYR A 396 -9.61 0.19 7.58
C TYR A 396 -8.83 1.47 7.29
N PHE A 397 -8.33 1.58 6.07
CA PHE A 397 -7.69 2.80 5.58
C PHE A 397 -8.43 3.34 4.36
N ASN A 398 -8.61 4.65 4.33
CA ASN A 398 -9.16 5.37 3.19
C ASN A 398 -8.03 6.16 2.53
N GLY A 399 -7.66 5.76 1.30
CA GLY A 399 -6.56 6.36 0.55
C GLY A 399 -6.83 7.80 0.10
N SER A 400 -8.09 8.12 -0.16
CA SER A 400 -8.53 9.44 -0.65
C SER A 400 -8.34 10.54 0.40
N ASN A 401 -8.79 10.30 1.64
CA ASN A 401 -8.64 11.26 2.74
C ASN A 401 -7.43 10.97 3.65
N ARG A 402 -6.73 9.86 3.44
CA ARG A 402 -5.56 9.38 4.21
C ARG A 402 -5.82 9.27 5.71
N LYS A 403 -7.02 8.81 6.08
CA LYS A 403 -7.42 8.54 7.47
C LYS A 403 -7.63 7.04 7.69
N LEU A 404 -7.49 6.65 8.94
CA LEU A 404 -7.84 5.33 9.43
C LEU A 404 -9.24 5.36 10.03
N TYR A 405 -9.94 4.27 9.82
CA TYR A 405 -11.26 4.02 10.36
C TYR A 405 -11.21 2.74 11.19
N ILE A 406 -11.82 2.80 12.36
CA ILE A 406 -11.84 1.67 13.30
C ILE A 406 -13.27 1.39 13.67
N LEU A 407 -13.71 0.16 13.44
CA LEU A 407 -14.98 -0.34 13.90
C LEU A 407 -14.76 -1.18 15.16
N SER A 408 -15.34 -0.74 16.28
CA SER A 408 -15.20 -1.42 17.57
C SER A 408 -16.45 -1.18 18.42
N GLU A 409 -17.03 -2.26 18.93
CA GLU A 409 -18.22 -2.23 19.80
C GLU A 409 -19.35 -1.34 19.25
N GLU A 410 -19.70 -1.53 17.97
CA GLU A 410 -20.70 -0.75 17.21
C GLU A 410 -20.42 0.76 17.08
N ASN A 411 -19.20 1.20 17.39
CA ASN A 411 -18.76 2.56 17.16
C ASN A 411 -17.78 2.59 16.01
N LEU A 412 -18.02 3.48 15.06
CA LEU A 412 -17.09 3.78 13.98
C LEU A 412 -16.30 5.03 14.36
N PHE A 413 -14.99 4.88 14.46
CA PHE A 413 -14.04 5.94 14.76
C PHE A 413 -13.28 6.33 13.49
N ALA A 414 -12.87 7.59 13.40
CA ALA A 414 -12.01 8.11 12.33
C ALA A 414 -10.81 8.85 12.93
N SER A 415 -9.64 8.62 12.35
CA SER A 415 -8.41 9.29 12.76
C SER A 415 -8.30 10.71 12.21
N GLU A 416 -7.34 11.45 12.75
CA GLU A 416 -6.73 12.57 12.02
C GLU A 416 -6.01 12.07 10.74
N LYS A 417 -5.69 13.00 9.83
CA LYS A 417 -4.96 12.66 8.59
C LYS A 417 -3.54 12.19 8.93
N LEU A 418 -3.11 11.06 8.36
CA LEU A 418 -1.82 10.45 8.68
C LEU A 418 -0.60 11.19 8.10
N PHE A 419 -0.70 11.66 6.85
CA PHE A 419 0.35 12.38 6.13
C PHE A 419 -0.21 13.29 5.03
#